data_AF-A0A150FYU4-F1
#
_entry.id   AF-A0A150FYU4-F1
#
_cell.length_a   1.000
_cell.length_b   1.000
_cell.length_c   1.000
_cell.angle_alpha   90.00
_cell.angle_beta   90.00
_cell.angle_gamma   90.00
#
_symmetry.space_group_name_H-M   'P 1'
#
loop_
_entity.id
_entity.type
_entity.pdbx_description
1 polymer ?
#
loop_
_entity_poly.entity_id
_entity_poly.type
_entity_poly.pdbx_seq_one_letter_code
_entity_poly.pdbx_strand_id
1 'polypeptide(L)'
;MAPVFSVMDASDPSMSGCDGVYIAADGRTLAGLNPPASVSPSARINTETQYKNSRATAAAADRVAKELQAQGYNPRNLSSLPPDELRKAFASAKVPLAQEDKALGSYNYTQVLAALSCPTWDSRIGGSEATGYSYVSPAKEQGGCGSCIAFAAAAIAETAVAVAYDMRTNTNDFSEQWMFFCNGMYTPACTSGWYMREALDVLVQKSIPTEANYPYTAAPGTCALVSSPERRPNGAFSSVTLNDIELAKQHIREWGAVTTSFAVYTDFFNWLPPNPYKWDRISMLSGYHQVAVVGYNDSG
;
A
#
# COMPACT_ATOMS: atom_id res chain seq x y z
N MET A 1 34.72 -8.83 14.17
CA MET A 1 33.41 -8.37 14.63
C MET A 1 32.95 -7.28 13.66
N ALA A 2 32.17 -7.70 12.68
CA ALA A 2 31.49 -6.94 11.63
C ALA A 2 30.34 -7.85 11.18
N PRO A 3 29.10 -7.38 10.97
CA PRO A 3 28.06 -8.29 10.54
C PRO A 3 28.21 -8.61 9.05
N VAL A 4 28.21 -9.91 8.80
CA VAL A 4 28.48 -10.62 7.55
C VAL A 4 27.18 -10.77 6.77
N PHE A 5 27.10 -10.25 5.55
CA PHE A 5 26.14 -10.71 4.55
C PHE A 5 26.85 -10.86 3.21
N SER A 6 27.10 -12.11 2.83
CA SER A 6 27.71 -12.49 1.57
C SER A 6 26.64 -13.00 0.59
N VAL A 7 26.54 -12.29 -0.54
CA VAL A 7 26.27 -12.72 -1.93
C VAL A 7 25.24 -13.83 -2.19
N MET A 8 24.20 -13.54 -2.98
CA MET A 8 23.55 -14.54 -3.86
C MET A 8 23.10 -13.95 -5.21
N ASP A 9 23.25 -14.81 -6.22
CA ASP A 9 23.22 -14.66 -7.68
C ASP A 9 21.78 -14.57 -8.24
N ALA A 10 21.59 -13.73 -9.26
CA ALA A 10 20.31 -13.32 -9.84
C ALA A 10 19.86 -14.19 -11.03
N SER A 11 20.23 -15.47 -11.09
CA SER A 11 19.99 -16.33 -12.25
C SER A 11 19.06 -17.54 -12.00
N ASP A 12 18.42 -17.65 -10.82
CA ASP A 12 17.55 -18.80 -10.50
C ASP A 12 16.08 -18.61 -10.94
N PRO A 13 15.50 -19.53 -11.74
CA PRO A 13 14.11 -19.47 -12.22
C PRO A 13 13.01 -19.76 -11.18
N SER A 14 13.30 -19.92 -9.88
CA SER A 14 12.31 -20.25 -8.84
C SER A 14 11.78 -19.08 -7.98
N MET A 15 11.90 -17.82 -8.41
CA MET A 15 11.44 -16.66 -7.62
C MET A 15 9.93 -16.38 -7.81
N SER A 16 9.14 -16.46 -6.73
CA SER A 16 7.77 -15.92 -6.65
C SER A 16 7.73 -14.79 -5.62
N GLY A 17 7.45 -13.56 -6.05
CA GLY A 17 7.44 -12.41 -5.15
C GLY A 17 6.07 -12.18 -4.57
N CYS A 18 5.84 -12.43 -3.27
CA CYS A 18 4.62 -11.96 -2.57
C CYS A 18 4.65 -12.04 -1.01
N ASP A 19 5.13 -11.03 -0.24
CA ASP A 19 4.88 -10.91 1.25
C ASP A 19 4.96 -9.53 1.94
N GLY A 20 3.94 -9.31 2.83
CA GLY A 20 3.70 -8.46 4.04
C GLY A 20 3.07 -7.02 4.10
N VAL A 21 1.84 -6.67 4.52
CA VAL A 21 1.49 -5.39 5.28
C VAL A 21 0.00 -5.15 5.58
N TYR A 22 -0.58 -5.85 6.55
CA TYR A 22 -1.75 -5.43 7.36
C TYR A 22 -3.17 -5.31 6.75
N ILE A 23 -4.10 -6.11 7.29
CA ILE A 23 -5.54 -5.82 7.37
C ILE A 23 -6.01 -6.00 8.84
N ALA A 24 -6.79 -5.05 9.35
CA ALA A 24 -7.40 -5.12 10.69
C ALA A 24 -8.61 -6.09 10.69
N ALA A 25 -8.74 -6.93 11.71
CA ALA A 25 -9.61 -8.13 11.72
C ALA A 25 -11.14 -7.93 11.87
N ASP A 26 -11.72 -6.72 11.76
CA ASP A 26 -13.04 -6.45 12.38
C ASP A 26 -14.14 -5.74 11.56
N GLY A 27 -13.97 -5.40 10.29
CA GLY A 27 -15.07 -4.78 9.52
C GLY A 27 -14.71 -3.56 8.69
N ARG A 28 -13.47 -3.09 8.75
CA ARG A 28 -13.12 -1.70 8.43
C ARG A 28 -12.15 -1.59 7.26
N THR A 29 -12.32 -0.49 6.53
CA THR A 29 -11.62 -0.11 5.29
C THR A 29 -10.08 -0.18 5.41
N LEU A 30 -9.34 -0.02 4.31
CA LEU A 30 -7.86 0.05 4.27
C LEU A 30 -7.22 1.01 5.30
N ALA A 31 -8.02 1.91 5.88
CA ALA A 31 -7.63 2.86 6.92
C ALA A 31 -7.93 2.39 8.36
N GLY A 32 -8.51 1.21 8.61
CA GLY A 32 -8.92 0.77 9.96
C GLY A 32 -10.05 1.60 10.59
N LEU A 33 -10.73 2.45 9.80
CA LEU A 33 -11.63 3.49 10.31
C LEU A 33 -13.00 3.54 9.62
N ASN A 34 -13.96 4.05 10.39
CA ASN A 34 -15.24 4.50 9.88
C ASN A 34 -15.04 5.82 9.12
N PRO A 35 -15.54 5.94 7.87
CA PRO A 35 -15.54 7.22 7.19
C PRO A 35 -16.29 8.30 8.00
N PRO A 36 -15.88 9.57 7.93
CA PRO A 36 -16.56 10.71 8.57
C PRO A 36 -18.02 10.82 8.16
N ALA A 37 -18.89 11.39 9.03
CA ALA A 37 -20.32 11.60 8.75
C ALA A 37 -20.60 12.31 7.41
N SER A 38 -19.65 13.12 6.93
CA SER A 38 -19.68 13.83 5.65
C SER A 38 -19.45 12.95 4.41
N VAL A 39 -18.87 11.75 4.55
CA VAL A 39 -18.76 10.78 3.46
C VAL A 39 -20.13 10.14 3.23
N SER A 40 -20.63 10.21 1.99
CA SER A 40 -21.99 9.81 1.67
C SER A 40 -22.29 8.37 2.11
N PRO A 41 -23.53 8.07 2.55
CA PRO A 41 -23.98 6.71 2.82
C PRO A 41 -23.71 5.73 1.67
N SER A 42 -23.83 6.18 0.42
CA SER A 42 -23.51 5.38 -0.77
C SER A 42 -22.02 5.03 -0.88
N ALA A 43 -21.11 5.95 -0.53
CA ALA A 43 -19.68 5.68 -0.48
C ALA A 43 -19.31 4.74 0.70
N ARG A 44 -20.01 4.87 1.84
CA ARG A 44 -19.86 3.99 3.03
C ARG A 44 -20.31 2.54 2.76
N ILE A 45 -21.43 2.36 2.07
CA ILE A 45 -21.97 1.04 1.71
C ILE A 45 -21.02 0.29 0.78
N ASN A 46 -20.24 1.01 -0.04
CA ASN A 46 -19.24 0.38 -0.91
C ASN A 46 -18.04 -0.17 -0.12
N THR A 47 -17.47 0.61 0.81
CA THR A 47 -16.24 0.17 1.50
C THR A 47 -16.46 -0.93 2.54
N GLU A 48 -17.59 -0.90 3.27
CA GLU A 48 -17.95 -2.02 4.16
C GLU A 48 -18.20 -3.31 3.37
N THR A 49 -18.83 -3.21 2.19
CA THR A 49 -19.06 -4.36 1.32
C THR A 49 -17.75 -4.90 0.76
N GLN A 50 -16.86 -4.04 0.27
CA GLN A 50 -15.54 -4.46 -0.21
C GLN A 50 -14.71 -5.12 0.87
N TYR A 51 -14.77 -4.59 2.09
CA TYR A 51 -14.08 -5.21 3.21
C TYR A 51 -14.65 -6.60 3.53
N LYS A 52 -15.98 -6.76 3.56
CA LYS A 52 -16.62 -8.07 3.73
C LYS A 52 -16.21 -9.03 2.61
N ASN A 53 -16.20 -8.58 1.36
CA ASN A 53 -15.77 -9.36 0.20
C ASN A 53 -14.29 -9.79 0.33
N SER A 54 -13.42 -8.88 0.75
CA SER A 54 -12.00 -9.17 0.97
C SER A 54 -11.80 -10.21 2.07
N ARG A 55 -12.53 -10.12 3.19
CA ARG A 55 -12.53 -11.15 4.24
C ARG A 55 -13.08 -12.49 3.79
N ALA A 56 -14.16 -12.48 2.99
CA ALA A 56 -14.74 -13.69 2.44
C ALA A 56 -13.72 -14.40 1.53
N THR A 57 -13.01 -13.62 0.72
CA THR A 57 -11.93 -14.08 -0.16
C THR A 57 -10.78 -14.68 0.66
N ALA A 58 -10.27 -13.96 1.67
CA ALA A 58 -9.21 -14.45 2.55
C ALA A 58 -9.61 -15.73 3.28
N ALA A 59 -10.81 -15.77 3.87
CA ALA A 59 -11.30 -16.96 4.57
C ALA A 59 -11.52 -18.16 3.63
N ALA A 60 -11.91 -17.91 2.37
CA ALA A 60 -12.00 -18.95 1.35
C ALA A 60 -10.59 -19.48 0.97
N ALA A 61 -9.64 -18.57 0.73
CA ALA A 61 -8.25 -18.90 0.43
C ALA A 61 -7.62 -19.71 1.58
N ASP A 62 -7.80 -19.31 2.84
CA ASP A 62 -7.29 -20.04 4.01
C ASP A 62 -7.80 -21.48 4.10
N ARG A 63 -9.09 -21.70 3.78
CA ARG A 63 -9.66 -23.06 3.76
C ARG A 63 -9.04 -23.90 2.65
N VAL A 64 -8.90 -23.34 1.45
CA VAL A 64 -8.25 -24.03 0.32
C VAL A 64 -6.77 -24.30 0.61
N ALA A 65 -6.07 -23.33 1.22
CA ALA A 65 -4.67 -23.46 1.60
C ALA A 65 -4.44 -24.65 2.54
N LYS A 66 -5.31 -24.81 3.55
CA LYS A 66 -5.26 -25.95 4.49
C LYS A 66 -5.42 -27.29 3.79
N GLU A 67 -6.34 -27.39 2.82
CA GLU A 67 -6.52 -28.61 2.02
C GLU A 67 -5.31 -28.92 1.14
N LEU A 68 -4.74 -27.91 0.49
CA LEU A 68 -3.53 -28.06 -0.34
C LEU A 68 -2.33 -28.49 0.51
N GLN A 69 -2.14 -27.87 1.67
CA GLN A 69 -1.08 -28.22 2.62
C GLN A 69 -1.24 -29.65 3.15
N ALA A 70 -2.47 -30.07 3.45
CA ALA A 70 -2.76 -31.44 3.87
C ALA A 70 -2.41 -32.49 2.79
N GLN A 71 -2.39 -32.07 1.53
CA GLN A 71 -2.02 -32.89 0.37
C GLN A 71 -0.53 -32.75 -0.01
N GLY A 72 0.25 -31.98 0.74
CA GLY A 72 1.69 -31.77 0.50
C GLY A 72 2.01 -30.72 -0.56
N TYR A 73 1.04 -29.92 -0.99
CA TYR A 73 1.25 -28.84 -1.94
C TYR A 73 1.57 -27.52 -1.25
N ASN A 74 2.40 -26.70 -1.90
CA ASN A 74 2.64 -25.33 -1.47
C ASN A 74 1.52 -24.41 -2.04
N PRO A 75 0.64 -23.85 -1.21
CA PRO A 75 -0.46 -22.99 -1.68
C PRO A 75 0.03 -21.69 -2.34
N ARG A 76 1.27 -21.27 -2.09
CA ARG A 76 1.86 -20.07 -2.71
C ARG A 76 2.39 -20.31 -4.12
N ASN A 77 2.59 -21.56 -4.53
CA ASN A 77 3.10 -21.91 -5.87
C ASN A 77 2.05 -22.63 -6.70
N LEU A 78 0.96 -21.92 -7.03
CA LEU A 78 -0.14 -22.46 -7.83
C LEU A 78 0.27 -22.85 -9.26
N SER A 79 1.33 -22.24 -9.80
CA SER A 79 1.83 -22.55 -11.15
C SER A 79 2.34 -23.99 -11.28
N SER A 80 2.80 -24.58 -10.17
CA SER A 80 3.29 -25.96 -10.08
C SER A 80 2.18 -26.99 -9.81
N LEU A 81 0.97 -26.53 -9.48
CA LEU A 81 -0.13 -27.38 -9.05
C LEU A 81 -0.98 -27.84 -10.25
N PRO A 82 -1.25 -29.16 -10.42
CA PRO A 82 -2.17 -29.62 -11.45
C PRO A 82 -3.57 -29.01 -11.25
N PRO A 83 -4.22 -28.50 -12.31
CA PRO A 83 -5.53 -27.83 -12.19
C PRO A 83 -6.61 -28.67 -11.51
N ASP A 84 -6.57 -29.99 -11.67
CA ASP A 84 -7.54 -30.90 -11.07
C ASP A 84 -7.32 -31.07 -9.55
N GLU A 85 -6.08 -31.01 -9.07
CA GLU A 85 -5.77 -31.03 -7.63
C GLU A 85 -6.24 -29.74 -6.95
N LEU A 86 -6.07 -28.59 -7.64
CA LEU A 86 -6.63 -27.32 -7.17
C LEU A 86 -8.15 -27.39 -7.06
N ARG A 87 -8.85 -27.92 -8.07
CA ARG A 87 -10.32 -28.09 -8.01
C ARG A 87 -10.76 -29.03 -6.90
N LYS A 88 -10.03 -30.13 -6.67
CA LYS A 88 -10.28 -31.04 -5.54
C LYS A 88 -10.13 -30.32 -4.21
N ALA A 89 -9.09 -29.50 -4.03
CA ALA A 89 -8.90 -28.72 -2.81
C ALA A 89 -10.07 -27.76 -2.55
N PHE A 90 -10.57 -27.05 -3.58
CA PHE A 90 -11.78 -26.22 -3.46
C PHE A 90 -13.01 -27.04 -3.03
N ALA A 91 -13.22 -28.20 -3.65
CA ALA A 91 -14.34 -29.08 -3.31
C ALA A 91 -14.24 -29.62 -1.88
N SER A 92 -13.06 -30.11 -1.46
CA SER A 92 -12.80 -30.60 -0.09
C SER A 92 -12.99 -29.51 0.95
N ALA A 93 -12.51 -28.29 0.65
CA ALA A 93 -12.65 -27.11 1.50
C ALA A 93 -14.10 -26.59 1.56
N LYS A 94 -15.02 -27.16 0.77
CA LYS A 94 -16.40 -26.68 0.57
C LYS A 94 -16.44 -25.20 0.18
N VAL A 95 -15.51 -24.79 -0.67
CA VAL A 95 -15.40 -23.44 -1.22
C VAL A 95 -15.94 -23.45 -2.65
N PRO A 96 -17.11 -22.84 -2.93
CA PRO A 96 -17.56 -22.69 -4.30
C PRO A 96 -16.57 -21.81 -5.10
N LEU A 97 -16.47 -22.01 -6.41
CA LEU A 97 -15.55 -21.22 -7.25
C LEU A 97 -15.93 -19.73 -7.31
N ALA A 98 -17.18 -19.40 -7.00
CA ALA A 98 -17.65 -18.04 -6.81
C ALA A 98 -18.77 -18.04 -5.76
N GLN A 99 -18.90 -16.93 -5.04
CA GLN A 99 -19.94 -16.71 -4.04
C GLN A 99 -20.47 -15.30 -4.18
N GLU A 100 -21.80 -15.17 -4.16
CA GLU A 100 -22.48 -13.89 -3.97
C GLU A 100 -23.32 -13.99 -2.69
N ASP A 101 -22.88 -13.33 -1.64
CA ASP A 101 -23.56 -13.35 -0.34
C ASP A 101 -23.46 -11.97 0.32
N LYS A 102 -24.61 -11.40 0.67
CA LYS A 102 -24.69 -10.06 1.31
C LYS A 102 -24.22 -10.07 2.76
N ALA A 103 -24.36 -11.19 3.46
CA ALA A 103 -24.00 -11.35 4.86
C ALA A 103 -22.54 -11.81 5.01
N LEU A 104 -22.14 -12.81 4.23
CA LEU A 104 -20.81 -13.41 4.31
C LEU A 104 -19.76 -12.70 3.44
N GLY A 105 -20.20 -11.89 2.46
CA GLY A 105 -19.33 -11.29 1.44
C GLY A 105 -19.30 -12.12 0.16
N SER A 106 -18.87 -11.48 -0.94
CA SER A 106 -18.82 -12.06 -2.28
C SER A 106 -17.38 -12.18 -2.78
N TYR A 107 -17.10 -13.18 -3.60
CA TYR A 107 -15.80 -13.40 -4.23
C TYR A 107 -15.94 -14.19 -5.54
N ASN A 108 -14.92 -14.08 -6.39
CA ASN A 108 -14.75 -14.91 -7.56
C ASN A 108 -13.48 -15.78 -7.47
N TYR A 109 -13.33 -16.72 -8.40
CA TYR A 109 -12.24 -17.68 -8.40
C TYR A 109 -10.86 -17.01 -8.42
N THR A 110 -10.67 -16.01 -9.31
CA THR A 110 -9.40 -15.29 -9.45
C THR A 110 -8.99 -14.56 -8.18
N GLN A 111 -9.95 -13.96 -7.46
CA GLN A 111 -9.71 -13.31 -6.17
C GLN A 111 -9.21 -14.31 -5.14
N VAL A 112 -9.84 -15.49 -5.06
CA VAL A 112 -9.40 -16.55 -4.13
C VAL A 112 -8.00 -17.06 -4.50
N LEU A 113 -7.69 -17.22 -5.80
CA LEU A 113 -6.35 -17.62 -6.23
C LEU A 113 -5.27 -16.57 -5.89
N ALA A 114 -5.60 -15.28 -6.04
CA ALA A 114 -4.70 -14.19 -5.69
C ALA A 114 -4.41 -14.16 -4.18
N ALA A 115 -5.46 -14.26 -3.35
CA ALA A 115 -5.32 -14.32 -1.89
C ALA A 115 -4.60 -15.60 -1.42
N LEU A 116 -4.76 -16.71 -2.14
CA LEU A 116 -4.07 -17.97 -1.87
C LEU A 116 -2.56 -17.87 -2.18
N SER A 117 -2.21 -17.25 -3.31
CA SER A 117 -0.82 -17.10 -3.75
C SER A 117 -0.07 -16.06 -2.94
N CYS A 118 -0.77 -14.96 -2.62
CA CYS A 118 -0.19 -13.75 -2.04
C CYS A 118 -1.04 -13.25 -0.86
N PRO A 119 -1.17 -14.02 0.23
CA PRO A 119 -1.99 -13.63 1.39
C PRO A 119 -1.39 -12.43 2.13
N THR A 120 -0.12 -12.12 1.92
CA THR A 120 0.55 -10.95 2.45
C THR A 120 1.37 -10.27 1.33
N TRP A 121 1.58 -8.94 1.36
CA TRP A 121 2.57 -8.23 0.52
C TRP A 121 3.18 -6.98 1.21
N ASP A 122 4.51 -6.76 1.22
CA ASP A 122 5.36 -5.68 1.82
C ASP A 122 6.35 -5.21 0.79
N SER A 123 6.20 -3.97 0.39
CA SER A 123 7.16 -3.35 -0.51
C SER A 123 8.45 -2.93 0.20
N ARG A 124 8.50 -2.92 1.54
CA ARG A 124 9.72 -2.59 2.30
C ARG A 124 10.70 -3.76 2.41
N ILE A 125 10.17 -4.98 2.45
CA ILE A 125 10.98 -6.21 2.53
C ILE A 125 10.79 -7.08 1.29
N GLY A 126 10.22 -6.49 0.23
CA GLY A 126 10.20 -7.05 -1.11
C GLY A 126 9.61 -8.45 -1.19
N GLY A 127 8.58 -8.76 -0.41
CA GLY A 127 7.84 -10.01 -0.52
C GLY A 127 8.57 -11.36 -0.41
N SER A 128 8.02 -12.24 0.41
CA SER A 128 8.60 -13.41 1.10
C SER A 128 9.85 -13.13 1.86
N GLU A 129 9.82 -13.51 3.13
CA GLU A 129 11.00 -13.73 3.96
C GLU A 129 12.20 -14.14 3.08
N ALA A 130 13.16 -13.21 2.93
CA ALA A 130 14.52 -13.39 2.38
C ALA A 130 14.94 -12.74 1.03
N THR A 131 14.23 -11.76 0.42
CA THR A 131 14.71 -11.17 -0.88
C THR A 131 15.60 -9.92 -0.77
N GLY A 132 15.59 -9.17 0.34
CA GLY A 132 16.49 -8.03 0.54
C GLY A 132 16.26 -6.81 -0.37
N TYR A 133 15.13 -6.76 -1.09
CA TYR A 133 14.70 -5.57 -1.83
C TYR A 133 13.86 -4.67 -0.93
N SER A 134 14.14 -3.37 -0.96
CA SER A 134 13.29 -2.36 -0.32
C SER A 134 12.90 -1.33 -1.37
N TYR A 135 11.67 -1.45 -1.88
CA TYR A 135 11.12 -0.50 -2.85
C TYR A 135 10.63 0.78 -2.18
N VAL A 136 10.45 0.79 -0.87
CA VAL A 136 9.96 1.97 -0.13
C VAL A 136 11.15 2.73 0.42
N SER A 137 11.16 4.05 0.25
CA SER A 137 12.16 4.95 0.84
C SER A 137 12.03 4.99 2.37
N PRO A 138 13.07 5.43 3.10
CA PRO A 138 13.00 5.59 4.55
C PRO A 138 11.84 6.50 4.98
N ALA A 139 11.25 6.22 6.15
CA ALA A 139 10.26 7.11 6.73
C ALA A 139 10.86 8.50 6.99
N LYS A 140 10.08 9.55 6.67
CA LYS A 140 10.45 10.95 6.84
C LYS A 140 9.53 11.66 7.84
N GLU A 141 9.91 12.86 8.26
CA GLU A 141 9.22 13.63 9.30
C GLU A 141 8.72 14.98 8.76
N GLN A 142 7.40 15.18 8.76
CA GLN A 142 6.78 16.42 8.30
C GLN A 142 6.71 17.52 9.38
N GLY A 143 6.94 17.17 10.65
CA GLY A 143 6.80 18.08 11.77
C GLY A 143 5.40 18.70 11.88
N GLY A 144 5.34 19.97 12.31
CA GLY A 144 4.09 20.69 12.54
C GLY A 144 3.37 21.21 11.29
N CYS A 145 3.84 20.87 10.08
CA CYS A 145 3.25 21.35 8.84
C CYS A 145 2.22 20.34 8.29
N GLY A 146 1.07 20.83 7.80
CA GLY A 146 0.05 20.03 7.12
C GLY A 146 0.46 19.51 5.73
N SER A 147 1.69 19.05 5.57
CA SER A 147 2.27 18.60 4.29
C SER A 147 2.25 17.08 4.09
N CYS A 148 1.55 16.31 4.94
CA CYS A 148 1.42 14.84 4.84
C CYS A 148 1.14 14.33 3.42
N ILE A 149 0.39 15.10 2.65
CA ILE A 149 0.02 14.81 1.27
C ILE A 149 1.23 14.83 0.33
N ALA A 150 2.15 15.77 0.51
CA ALA A 150 3.39 15.82 -0.27
C ALA A 150 4.30 14.63 0.09
N PHE A 151 4.40 14.28 1.37
CA PHE A 151 5.14 13.09 1.83
C PHE A 151 4.56 11.79 1.26
N ALA A 152 3.24 11.61 1.34
CA ALA A 152 2.58 10.43 0.79
C ALA A 152 2.75 10.34 -0.73
N ALA A 153 2.69 11.48 -1.44
CA ALA A 153 2.85 11.53 -2.88
C ALA A 153 4.31 11.29 -3.32
N ALA A 154 5.29 11.85 -2.59
CA ALA A 154 6.71 11.56 -2.81
C ALA A 154 6.99 10.07 -2.58
N ALA A 155 6.53 9.50 -1.46
CA ALA A 155 6.75 8.09 -1.13
C ALA A 155 6.18 7.13 -2.19
N ILE A 156 4.97 7.35 -2.70
CA ILE A 156 4.42 6.49 -3.78
C ILE A 156 5.19 6.66 -5.09
N ALA A 157 5.67 7.86 -5.41
CA ALA A 157 6.44 8.11 -6.63
C ALA A 157 7.82 7.47 -6.56
N GLU A 158 8.52 7.64 -5.42
CA GLU A 158 9.80 7.00 -5.12
C GLU A 158 9.67 5.48 -5.20
N THR A 159 8.58 4.93 -4.65
CA THR A 159 8.29 3.49 -4.69
C THR A 159 8.02 2.99 -6.10
N ALA A 160 7.18 3.70 -6.87
CA ALA A 160 6.87 3.33 -8.25
C ALA A 160 8.13 3.36 -9.14
N VAL A 161 9.03 4.34 -8.95
CA VAL A 161 10.33 4.37 -9.62
C VAL A 161 11.18 3.18 -9.20
N ALA A 162 11.27 2.89 -7.90
CA ALA A 162 12.03 1.74 -7.43
C ALA A 162 11.55 0.42 -8.03
N VAL A 163 10.23 0.22 -8.14
CA VAL A 163 9.64 -0.97 -8.78
C VAL A 163 9.91 -1.00 -10.29
N ALA A 164 9.67 0.12 -10.99
CA ALA A 164 9.84 0.19 -12.45
C ALA A 164 11.27 -0.06 -12.93
N TYR A 165 12.26 0.24 -12.09
CA TYR A 165 13.69 0.02 -12.38
C TYR A 165 14.29 -1.17 -11.62
N ASP A 166 13.48 -2.01 -10.97
CA ASP A 166 13.91 -3.19 -10.22
C ASP A 166 15.05 -2.87 -9.22
N MET A 167 14.89 -1.77 -8.49
CA MET A 167 15.90 -1.26 -7.57
C MET A 167 16.00 -2.14 -6.32
N ARG A 168 17.19 -2.70 -6.07
CA ARG A 168 17.49 -3.46 -4.83
C ARG A 168 17.36 -2.62 -3.56
N THR A 169 17.67 -1.35 -3.67
CA THR A 169 17.57 -0.38 -2.57
C THR A 169 16.97 0.88 -3.14
N ASN A 170 15.86 1.34 -2.59
CA ASN A 170 15.27 2.60 -3.00
C ASN A 170 16.18 3.76 -2.53
N THR A 171 16.88 4.36 -3.49
CA THR A 171 17.70 5.56 -3.31
C THR A 171 17.01 6.81 -3.85
N ASN A 172 15.73 6.72 -4.23
CA ASN A 172 14.95 7.89 -4.62
C ASN A 172 14.59 8.69 -3.36
N ASP A 173 14.77 10.00 -3.46
CA ASP A 173 14.51 10.94 -2.38
C ASP A 173 14.03 12.25 -3.03
N PHE A 174 12.73 12.36 -3.24
CA PHE A 174 12.08 13.49 -3.89
C PHE A 174 11.73 14.57 -2.87
N SER A 175 11.79 15.82 -3.32
CA SER A 175 11.56 16.97 -2.46
C SER A 175 10.08 17.20 -2.18
N GLU A 176 9.64 16.85 -0.97
CA GLU A 176 8.31 17.21 -0.49
C GLU A 176 8.14 18.72 -0.39
N GLN A 177 9.23 19.43 -0.09
CA GLN A 177 9.25 20.88 0.04
C GLN A 177 8.94 21.57 -1.27
N TRP A 178 9.56 21.13 -2.37
CA TRP A 178 9.32 21.68 -3.69
C TRP A 178 7.91 21.32 -4.14
N MET A 179 7.52 20.06 -3.93
CA MET A 179 6.20 19.57 -4.28
C MET A 179 5.10 20.36 -3.58
N PHE A 180 5.26 20.67 -2.29
CA PHE A 180 4.26 21.40 -1.52
C PHE A 180 4.27 22.91 -1.84
N PHE A 181 5.42 23.58 -1.78
CA PHE A 181 5.45 25.06 -1.86
C PHE A 181 5.75 25.65 -3.24
N CYS A 182 6.32 24.87 -4.16
CA CYS A 182 6.95 25.39 -5.39
C CYS A 182 6.46 24.74 -6.69
N ASN A 183 5.47 23.85 -6.62
CA ASN A 183 4.95 23.11 -7.78
C ASN A 183 4.36 24.03 -8.89
N GLY A 184 3.97 25.26 -8.55
CA GLY A 184 3.45 26.26 -9.49
C GLY A 184 2.06 25.97 -10.06
N MET A 185 1.35 24.97 -9.54
CA MET A 185 -0.03 24.60 -9.91
C MET A 185 -1.02 24.91 -8.78
N TYR A 186 -0.58 24.73 -7.53
CA TYR A 186 -1.38 24.91 -6.32
C TYR A 186 -0.57 25.66 -5.27
N THR A 187 -1.27 26.35 -4.37
CA THR A 187 -0.66 27.20 -3.34
C THR A 187 -1.10 26.77 -1.94
N PRO A 188 -0.72 25.56 -1.48
CA PRO A 188 -1.04 25.13 -0.12
C PRO A 188 -0.25 25.90 0.94
N ALA A 189 -0.77 25.88 2.16
CA ALA A 189 -0.06 26.32 3.35
C ALA A 189 -0.05 25.21 4.40
N CYS A 190 0.91 25.24 5.33
CA CYS A 190 0.95 24.27 6.42
C CYS A 190 -0.34 24.18 7.23
N THR A 191 -1.13 25.26 7.30
CA THR A 191 -2.41 25.31 8.00
C THR A 191 -3.58 24.72 7.19
N SER A 192 -3.50 24.73 5.86
CA SER A 192 -4.57 24.29 4.97
C SER A 192 -4.32 22.91 4.35
N GLY A 193 -3.05 22.51 4.21
CA GLY A 193 -2.68 21.41 3.34
C GLY A 193 -3.12 21.66 1.89
N TRP A 194 -3.39 20.58 1.17
CA TRP A 194 -4.01 20.53 -0.17
C TRP A 194 -4.83 19.25 -0.34
N TYR A 195 -5.30 18.91 -1.54
CA TYR A 195 -6.06 17.69 -1.80
C TYR A 195 -5.23 16.61 -2.51
N MET A 196 -5.50 15.33 -2.23
CA MET A 196 -4.80 14.20 -2.86
C MET A 196 -4.76 14.29 -4.39
N ARG A 197 -5.87 14.69 -5.03
CA ARG A 197 -5.94 14.83 -6.49
C ARG A 197 -4.93 15.85 -7.01
N GLU A 198 -4.77 16.97 -6.30
CA GLU A 198 -3.85 18.04 -6.68
C GLU A 198 -2.39 17.58 -6.60
N ALA A 199 -2.06 16.81 -5.57
CA ALA A 199 -0.74 16.20 -5.44
C ALA A 199 -0.46 15.20 -6.57
N LEU A 200 -1.43 14.36 -6.94
CA LEU A 200 -1.29 13.46 -8.09
C LEU A 200 -1.18 14.21 -9.42
N ASP A 201 -1.92 15.32 -9.59
CA ASP A 201 -1.82 16.17 -10.78
C ASP A 201 -0.41 16.78 -10.90
N VAL A 202 0.20 17.20 -9.78
CA VAL A 202 1.60 17.64 -9.75
C VAL A 202 2.55 16.50 -10.11
N LEU A 203 2.40 15.29 -9.55
CA LEU A 203 3.25 14.14 -9.91
C LEU A 203 3.20 13.84 -11.42
N VAL A 204 2.02 13.92 -12.03
CA VAL A 204 1.81 13.59 -13.45
C VAL A 204 2.33 14.69 -14.38
N GLN A 205 2.14 15.96 -14.01
CA GLN A 205 2.40 17.09 -14.92
C GLN A 205 3.75 17.78 -14.69
N LYS A 206 4.39 17.55 -13.55
CA LYS A 206 5.64 18.20 -13.18
C LYS A 206 6.75 17.18 -13.01
N SER A 207 7.98 17.69 -13.08
CA SER A 207 9.13 16.97 -12.58
C SER A 207 9.46 17.49 -11.19
N ILE A 208 9.92 16.59 -10.34
CA ILE A 208 10.13 16.87 -8.92
C ILE A 208 11.63 16.76 -8.68
N PRO A 209 12.28 17.80 -8.11
CA PRO A 209 13.69 17.73 -7.77
C PRO A 209 13.90 16.75 -6.61
N THR A 210 15.14 16.29 -6.46
CA THR A 210 15.52 15.52 -5.28
C THR A 210 15.49 16.38 -4.01
N GLU A 211 15.29 15.75 -2.86
CA GLU A 211 15.35 16.39 -1.54
C GLU A 211 16.68 17.12 -1.33
N ALA A 212 17.82 16.52 -1.72
CA ALA A 212 19.13 17.18 -1.68
C ALA A 212 19.22 18.49 -2.49
N ASN A 213 18.37 18.66 -3.51
CA ASN A 213 18.36 19.85 -4.35
C ASN A 213 17.38 20.92 -3.85
N TYR A 214 16.40 20.54 -3.03
CA TYR A 214 15.48 21.46 -2.37
C TYR A 214 14.98 20.88 -1.04
N PRO A 215 15.76 21.00 0.05
CA PRO A 215 15.47 20.30 1.30
C PRO A 215 14.22 20.79 2.04
N TYR A 216 13.62 19.90 2.82
CA TYR A 216 12.45 20.16 3.65
C TYR A 216 12.76 21.04 4.86
N THR A 217 11.97 22.10 5.00
CA THR A 217 12.09 23.10 6.07
C THR A 217 10.77 23.40 6.75
N ALA A 218 9.68 22.74 6.35
CA ALA A 218 8.33 22.92 6.90
C ALA A 218 7.80 24.37 6.84
N ALA A 219 8.33 25.19 5.93
CA ALA A 219 7.92 26.59 5.75
C ALA A 219 8.12 27.05 4.29
N PRO A 220 7.36 28.03 3.78
CA PRO A 220 7.57 28.56 2.44
C PRO A 220 9.02 29.00 2.20
N GLY A 221 9.57 28.65 1.04
CA GLY A 221 10.93 29.00 0.62
C GLY A 221 10.96 29.85 -0.65
N THR A 222 12.16 30.11 -1.16
CA THR A 222 12.38 30.93 -2.37
C THR A 222 12.07 30.22 -3.67
N CYS A 223 11.87 28.89 -3.64
CA CYS A 223 11.79 28.01 -4.80
C CYS A 223 13.06 28.02 -5.67
N ALA A 224 14.19 28.48 -5.13
CA ALA A 224 15.50 28.38 -5.77
C ALA A 224 16.14 27.03 -5.44
N LEU A 225 16.48 26.27 -6.48
CA LEU A 225 17.18 24.99 -6.35
C LEU A 225 18.64 25.20 -5.93
N VAL A 226 19.18 24.27 -5.15
CA VAL A 226 20.58 24.29 -4.70
C VAL A 226 21.55 24.16 -5.89
N SER A 227 21.19 23.37 -6.92
CA SER A 227 21.96 23.19 -8.14
C SER A 227 21.07 23.10 -9.38
N SER A 228 21.48 23.76 -10.47
CA SER A 228 20.82 23.72 -11.78
C SER A 228 21.70 23.01 -12.82
N PRO A 229 21.12 22.28 -13.79
CA PRO A 229 19.70 21.99 -13.96
C PRO A 229 19.21 20.81 -13.09
N GLU A 230 17.90 20.73 -12.94
CA GLU A 230 17.17 19.68 -12.25
C GLU A 230 17.57 18.26 -12.73
N ARG A 231 18.07 17.40 -11.84
CA ARG A 231 18.12 15.95 -12.10
C ARG A 231 16.74 15.36 -11.76
N ARG A 232 15.92 15.23 -12.80
CA ARG A 232 14.56 14.70 -12.71
C ARG A 232 14.60 13.18 -12.51
N PRO A 233 13.68 12.58 -11.75
CA PRO A 233 13.44 11.16 -11.84
C PRO A 233 13.08 10.77 -13.29
N ASN A 234 13.64 9.67 -13.77
CA ASN A 234 13.36 9.15 -15.11
C ASN A 234 11.98 8.49 -15.12
N GLY A 235 11.01 9.03 -15.87
CA GLY A 235 9.73 8.36 -16.09
C GLY A 235 8.59 9.32 -16.36
N ALA A 236 7.43 8.76 -16.68
CA ALA A 236 6.16 9.47 -16.74
C ALA A 236 5.20 8.81 -15.74
N PHE A 237 4.58 9.60 -14.88
CA PHE A 237 3.58 9.11 -13.95
C PHE A 237 2.19 9.17 -14.57
N SER A 238 1.36 8.19 -14.22
CA SER A 238 -0.09 8.21 -14.45
C SER A 238 -0.79 7.86 -13.15
N SER A 239 -1.99 8.39 -12.92
CA SER A 239 -2.78 8.08 -11.74
C SER A 239 -4.05 7.33 -12.10
N VAL A 240 -4.46 6.43 -11.21
CA VAL A 240 -5.72 5.70 -11.27
C VAL A 240 -6.40 5.72 -9.91
N THR A 241 -7.72 5.87 -9.87
CA THR A 241 -8.48 5.75 -8.63
C THR A 241 -8.91 4.31 -8.43
N LEU A 242 -8.47 3.71 -7.33
CA LEU A 242 -8.81 2.35 -6.95
C LEU A 242 -9.90 2.38 -5.89
N ASN A 243 -11.12 2.03 -6.30
CA ASN A 243 -12.27 1.90 -5.42
C ASN A 243 -12.58 0.42 -5.15
N ASP A 244 -11.59 -0.46 -5.17
CA ASP A 244 -11.75 -1.89 -4.89
C ASP A 244 -10.50 -2.37 -4.14
N ILE A 245 -10.71 -3.03 -2.99
CA ILE A 245 -9.60 -3.47 -2.13
C ILE A 245 -8.72 -4.50 -2.83
N GLU A 246 -9.28 -5.39 -3.65
CA GLU A 246 -8.49 -6.42 -4.34
C GLU A 246 -7.67 -5.81 -5.48
N LEU A 247 -8.22 -4.82 -6.20
CA LEU A 247 -7.44 -4.02 -7.15
C LEU A 247 -6.35 -3.19 -6.46
N ALA A 248 -6.61 -2.66 -5.26
CA ALA A 248 -5.60 -1.95 -4.47
C ALA A 248 -4.45 -2.90 -4.07
N LYS A 249 -4.78 -4.10 -3.57
CA LYS A 249 -3.78 -5.13 -3.27
C LYS A 249 -2.97 -5.50 -4.51
N GLN A 250 -3.63 -5.72 -5.65
CA GLN A 250 -2.95 -5.98 -6.92
C GLN A 250 -2.00 -4.85 -7.31
N HIS A 251 -2.46 -3.60 -7.24
CA HIS A 251 -1.62 -2.46 -7.56
C HIS A 251 -0.42 -2.35 -6.64
N ILE A 252 -0.57 -2.63 -5.35
CA ILE A 252 0.57 -2.65 -4.43
C ILE A 252 1.59 -3.74 -4.82
N ARG A 253 1.15 -4.91 -5.27
CA ARG A 253 2.07 -5.96 -5.75
C ARG A 253 2.81 -5.56 -7.03
N GLU A 254 2.14 -4.86 -7.92
CA GLU A 254 2.67 -4.49 -9.24
C GLU A 254 3.50 -3.19 -9.23
N TRP A 255 3.17 -2.25 -8.34
CA TRP A 255 3.72 -0.88 -8.33
C TRP A 255 4.19 -0.42 -6.95
N GLY A 256 4.12 -1.30 -5.94
CA GLY A 256 4.73 -1.14 -4.63
C GLY A 256 3.94 -0.34 -3.61
N ALA A 257 3.13 0.64 -4.00
CA ALA A 257 2.35 1.40 -3.02
C ALA A 257 1.09 2.02 -3.62
N VAL A 258 0.12 2.32 -2.76
CA VAL A 258 -1.02 3.20 -3.06
C VAL A 258 -1.08 4.30 -2.01
N THR A 259 -1.63 5.46 -2.36
CA THR A 259 -1.89 6.51 -1.37
C THR A 259 -3.35 6.48 -0.92
N THR A 260 -3.59 6.73 0.36
CA THR A 260 -4.93 6.85 0.95
C THR A 260 -4.94 7.89 2.06
N SER A 261 -6.13 8.31 2.49
CA SER A 261 -6.33 9.16 3.66
C SER A 261 -7.10 8.42 4.74
N PHE A 262 -6.78 8.72 6.00
CA PHE A 262 -7.48 8.19 7.14
C PHE A 262 -7.75 9.28 8.18
N ALA A 263 -8.77 9.06 9.02
CA ALA A 263 -9.11 9.98 10.11
C ALA A 263 -8.24 9.70 11.35
N VAL A 264 -7.50 10.69 11.83
CA VAL A 264 -6.70 10.52 13.04
C VAL A 264 -7.58 10.85 14.24
N TYR A 265 -7.71 9.91 15.18
CA TYR A 265 -8.38 10.13 16.46
C TYR A 265 -7.36 10.23 17.60
N THR A 266 -7.75 10.81 18.72
CA THR A 266 -6.82 11.08 19.84
C THR A 266 -6.17 9.82 20.44
N ASP A 267 -6.79 8.65 20.32
CA ASP A 267 -6.21 7.36 20.72
C ASP A 267 -5.09 6.88 19.78
N PHE A 268 -5.07 7.34 18.51
CA PHE A 268 -4.01 7.01 17.55
C PHE A 268 -2.63 7.43 18.04
N PHE A 269 -2.53 8.57 18.74
CA PHE A 269 -1.25 9.07 19.25
C PHE A 269 -0.62 8.18 20.32
N ASN A 270 -1.40 7.27 20.92
CA ASN A 270 -0.93 6.31 21.90
C ASN A 270 -0.90 4.88 21.34
N TRP A 271 -1.22 4.69 20.06
CA TRP A 271 -1.20 3.39 19.42
C TRP A 271 0.24 2.88 19.29
N LEU A 272 0.43 1.59 19.58
CA LEU A 272 1.70 0.91 19.44
C LEU A 272 1.52 -0.41 18.66
N PRO A 273 2.51 -0.78 17.81
CA PRO A 273 2.57 -2.10 17.20
C PRO A 273 2.68 -3.20 18.28
N PRO A 274 2.39 -4.48 17.95
CA PRO A 274 2.21 -5.04 16.60
C PRO A 274 0.76 -5.04 16.11
N ASN A 275 -0.21 -4.73 16.98
CA ASN A 275 -1.63 -4.85 16.63
C ASN A 275 -2.05 -3.74 15.67
N PRO A 276 -2.89 -4.03 14.65
CA PRO A 276 -3.48 -3.00 13.81
C PRO A 276 -4.21 -1.95 14.65
N TYR A 277 -4.06 -0.68 14.30
CA TYR A 277 -4.76 0.40 14.98
C TYR A 277 -6.28 0.24 14.83
N LYS A 278 -6.99 0.51 15.92
CA LYS A 278 -8.44 0.52 15.98
C LYS A 278 -8.92 1.66 16.84
N TRP A 279 -9.72 2.55 16.24
CA TRP A 279 -10.44 3.58 16.99
C TRP A 279 -11.38 2.95 18.01
N ASP A 280 -11.23 3.37 19.27
CA ASP A 280 -12.01 2.97 20.45
C ASP A 280 -13.50 3.37 20.40
N ARG A 281 -13.90 4.17 19.39
CA ARG A 281 -15.24 4.74 19.21
C ARG A 281 -15.62 5.84 20.22
N ILE A 282 -14.68 6.31 21.00
CA ILE A 282 -14.84 7.29 22.08
C ILE A 282 -13.95 8.51 21.81
N SER A 283 -12.70 8.28 21.45
CA SER A 283 -11.66 9.26 21.19
C SER A 283 -12.07 10.27 20.13
N MET A 284 -11.64 11.51 20.30
CA MET A 284 -12.06 12.64 19.46
C MET A 284 -11.32 12.65 18.14
N LEU A 285 -12.00 13.11 17.08
CA LEU A 285 -11.36 13.35 15.78
C LEU A 285 -10.33 14.49 15.93
N SER A 286 -9.08 14.19 15.60
CA SER A 286 -7.96 15.14 15.62
C SER A 286 -7.66 15.70 14.22
N GLY A 287 -8.09 15.03 13.16
CA GLY A 287 -7.96 15.51 11.79
C GLY A 287 -7.93 14.37 10.78
N TYR A 288 -7.42 14.68 9.60
CA TYR A 288 -7.19 13.72 8.53
C TYR A 288 -5.71 13.68 8.19
N HIS A 289 -5.24 12.52 7.77
CA HIS A 289 -3.86 12.32 7.42
C HIS A 289 -3.76 11.46 6.16
N GLN A 290 -2.88 11.85 5.24
CA GLN A 290 -2.59 11.07 4.04
C GLN A 290 -1.33 10.24 4.24
N VAL A 291 -1.37 9.00 3.77
CA VAL A 291 -0.28 8.03 3.90
C VAL A 291 -0.04 7.28 2.61
N ALA A 292 1.11 6.64 2.53
CA ALA A 292 1.38 5.56 1.59
C ALA A 292 1.10 4.22 2.26
N VAL A 293 0.23 3.41 1.66
CA VAL A 293 0.02 2.01 2.02
C VAL A 293 0.97 1.18 1.16
N VAL A 294 1.86 0.47 1.84
CA VAL A 294 2.96 -0.27 1.20
C VAL A 294 2.73 -1.78 1.19
N GLY A 295 1.51 -2.22 1.49
CA GLY A 295 1.15 -3.64 1.48
C GLY A 295 -0.15 -4.04 2.18
N TYR A 296 -0.33 -5.35 2.43
CA TYR A 296 -1.52 -5.99 3.07
C TYR A 296 -1.20 -7.35 3.77
N ASN A 297 -1.97 -7.77 4.78
CA ASN A 297 -1.85 -9.08 5.46
C ASN A 297 -3.27 -9.62 5.71
N ASP A 298 -3.64 -10.66 4.97
CA ASP A 298 -4.95 -11.29 5.05
C ASP A 298 -5.00 -12.43 6.09
N SER A 299 -3.86 -12.86 6.62
CA SER A 299 -3.75 -14.02 7.53
C SER A 299 -4.00 -13.70 9.01
N GLY A 300 -4.12 -12.43 9.39
CA GLY A 300 -4.33 -11.97 10.78
C GLY A 300 -3.07 -11.45 11.44
#